data_AF-A0A9D8WHH6-F1
#
_entry.id   AF-A0A9D8WHH6-F1
#
_cell.length_a   1.000
_cell.length_b   1.000
_cell.length_c   1.000
_cell.angle_alpha   90.00
_cell.angle_beta   90.00
_cell.angle_gamma   90.00
#
_symmetry.space_group_name_H-M   'P 1'
#
loop_
_entity.id
_entity.type
_entity.pdbx_description
1 polymer ?
#
loop_
_entity_poly.entity_id
_entity_poly.type
_entity_poly.pdbx_seq_one_letter_code
_entity_poly.pdbx_strand_id
1 'polypeptide(L)'
;MRQIVLISGHICVGKSSLAKSLEKRFGYHLIRSSGAIKELKRERPSLGRLELQDAGDELDRDSNHKWLLDFVIEQMKSVDPSRPVVVDNVRNSTQLRAFREQHDFETIHVHLYANNEILEARYAAKQGENPKEKDIAYPDADLIKNEDEIRYFQNDADVRIFTGRSDQEDVLVRVAAHLGLYPPGDIRTVDVIVGGQYGSEGKGHVAGYLAREYDVLVRVGGPNAGHTVSSALGVITYHQLPSGAEDTDAKLLLGPGMTIRVPALLKEIELRKVTPERLFIDPQAMIIEQEDIEEEQALVKGISSTGQGGGAAAARRIMGRNPDRRGSCLFGKTPPRVRLARDVEELRPYVGEGPIYRGSTVARLEEAYRRGDSILLEGTQGSGLSLFHGLYPHVTSRDTNVAGCLAEAGISPSRVRKILMVVRYTPIRVANSVNGNTSGLLKHEVTFEEVADQAGIDANEVKESEKTSTTRRDRRVGWFEWEQFRKACALNAPTDIVLTFADYISAENRSARRFDQLPGKTIKFIEELETVAQAPVSLVNIRFPREASERFDLRTLIDRRNWTTQKRLKEAASFMR
;
A
#
# COMPACT_ATOMS: atom_id res chain seq x y z
N MET A 1 -2.00 29.13 -4.22
CA MET A 1 -3.23 29.85 -3.83
C MET A 1 -4.10 28.88 -3.05
N ARG A 2 -4.64 29.25 -1.89
CA ARG A 2 -5.48 28.34 -1.08
C ARG A 2 -6.83 28.16 -1.77
N GLN A 3 -7.40 26.95 -1.73
CA GLN A 3 -8.71 26.66 -2.31
C GLN A 3 -9.81 26.72 -1.24
N ILE A 4 -10.96 27.32 -1.58
CA ILE A 4 -12.17 27.38 -0.75
C ILE A 4 -13.33 26.75 -1.54
N VAL A 5 -13.87 25.67 -0.99
CA VAL A 5 -15.04 24.98 -1.56
C VAL A 5 -16.31 25.46 -0.85
N LEU A 6 -17.22 26.05 -1.62
CA LEU A 6 -18.51 26.56 -1.15
C LEU A 6 -19.62 25.62 -1.60
N ILE A 7 -20.40 25.07 -0.67
CA ILE A 7 -21.47 24.13 -1.00
C ILE A 7 -22.83 24.85 -0.91
N SER A 8 -23.69 24.63 -1.90
CA SER A 8 -25.07 25.16 -1.93
C SER A 8 -26.07 24.07 -2.32
N GLY A 9 -27.36 24.38 -2.14
CA GLY A 9 -28.47 23.48 -2.48
C GLY A 9 -29.52 23.40 -1.39
N HIS A 10 -30.63 22.72 -1.66
CA HIS A 10 -31.74 22.53 -0.73
C HIS A 10 -31.35 21.74 0.53
N ILE A 11 -32.20 21.78 1.53
CA ILE A 11 -32.06 20.91 2.71
C ILE A 11 -32.21 19.44 2.28
N CYS A 12 -31.56 18.52 3.00
CA CYS A 12 -31.56 17.08 2.69
C CYS A 12 -30.90 16.66 1.35
N VAL A 13 -30.24 17.58 0.65
CA VAL A 13 -29.51 17.25 -0.59
C VAL A 13 -28.11 16.66 -0.36
N GLY A 14 -27.62 16.63 0.89
CA GLY A 14 -26.33 15.99 1.25
C GLY A 14 -25.14 16.92 1.48
N LYS A 15 -25.35 18.25 1.56
CA LYS A 15 -24.26 19.25 1.73
C LYS A 15 -23.32 18.98 2.90
N SER A 16 -23.86 18.85 4.12
CA SER A 16 -23.05 18.63 5.31
C SER A 16 -22.32 17.28 5.29
N SER A 17 -22.87 16.28 4.59
CA SER A 17 -22.23 14.99 4.39
C SER A 17 -21.02 15.10 3.46
N LEU A 18 -21.16 15.83 2.34
CA LEU A 18 -20.04 16.15 1.45
C LEU A 18 -18.94 16.93 2.18
N ALA A 19 -19.30 17.98 2.92
CA ALA A 19 -18.33 18.82 3.64
C ALA A 19 -17.51 18.01 4.67
N LYS A 20 -18.18 17.14 5.44
CA LYS A 20 -17.53 16.19 6.37
C LYS A 20 -16.65 15.18 5.64
N SER A 21 -17.07 14.71 4.46
CA SER A 21 -16.26 13.77 3.67
C SER A 21 -14.97 14.43 3.14
N LEU A 22 -15.04 15.69 2.69
CA LEU A 22 -13.86 16.46 2.26
C LEU A 22 -12.89 16.71 3.42
N GLU A 23 -13.41 17.06 4.60
CA GLU A 23 -12.61 17.19 5.84
C GLU A 23 -11.89 15.89 6.17
N LYS A 24 -12.64 14.79 6.26
CA LYS A 24 -12.10 13.52 6.76
C LYS A 24 -11.16 12.82 5.78
N ARG A 25 -11.39 12.93 4.47
CA ARG A 25 -10.61 12.18 3.46
C ARG A 25 -9.51 12.98 2.79
N PHE A 26 -9.73 14.29 2.64
CA PHE A 26 -8.81 15.16 1.92
C PHE A 26 -8.22 16.26 2.80
N GLY A 27 -8.51 16.22 4.12
CA GLY A 27 -7.88 17.12 5.08
C GLY A 27 -8.38 18.56 5.03
N TYR A 28 -9.54 18.81 4.41
CA TYR A 28 -10.11 20.16 4.36
C TYR A 28 -10.39 20.66 5.79
N HIS A 29 -10.30 21.97 5.99
CA HIS A 29 -10.80 22.62 7.19
C HIS A 29 -12.30 22.90 6.99
N LEU A 30 -13.15 22.26 7.80
CA LEU A 30 -14.60 22.38 7.70
C LEU A 30 -15.10 23.58 8.51
N ILE A 31 -15.69 24.55 7.83
CA ILE A 31 -16.45 25.64 8.45
C ILE A 31 -17.93 25.34 8.31
N ARG A 32 -18.61 25.17 9.46
CA ARG A 32 -20.07 25.01 9.51
C ARG A 32 -20.72 26.37 9.66
N SER A 33 -21.54 26.72 8.68
CA SER A 33 -22.24 28.00 8.62
C SER A 33 -23.13 28.22 9.85
N SER A 34 -23.78 27.15 10.33
CA SER A 34 -24.58 27.19 11.56
C SER A 34 -23.74 27.37 12.84
N GLY A 35 -22.49 26.90 12.85
CA GLY A 35 -21.55 27.15 13.93
C GLY A 35 -21.07 28.61 13.95
N ALA A 36 -20.74 29.14 12.77
CA ALA A 36 -20.35 30.53 12.59
C ALA A 36 -21.44 31.52 13.04
N ILE A 37 -22.71 31.26 12.70
CA ILE A 37 -23.84 32.09 13.16
C ILE A 37 -23.92 32.11 14.69
N LYS A 38 -23.81 30.95 15.35
CA LYS A 38 -23.86 30.85 16.82
C LYS A 38 -22.72 31.62 17.49
N GLU A 39 -21.53 31.57 16.90
CA GLU A 39 -20.36 32.26 17.42
C GLU A 39 -20.50 33.78 17.29
N LEU A 40 -20.94 34.27 16.13
CA LEU A 40 -21.10 35.69 15.85
C LEU A 40 -22.26 36.32 16.65
N LYS A 41 -23.34 35.58 16.91
CA LYS A 41 -24.51 36.08 17.65
C LYS A 41 -24.46 35.89 19.17
N ARG A 42 -23.40 35.28 19.72
CA ARG A 42 -23.09 35.15 21.18
C ARG A 42 -24.29 34.79 22.09
N GLU A 43 -25.32 34.09 21.60
CA GLU A 43 -26.51 33.74 22.40
C GLU A 43 -26.91 32.26 22.28
N ARG A 44 -27.16 31.67 23.47
CA ARG A 44 -27.76 30.36 23.83
C ARG A 44 -27.38 29.12 23.01
N PRO A 45 -26.82 28.06 23.64
CA PRO A 45 -26.35 26.84 22.95
C PRO A 45 -27.45 25.99 22.27
N SER A 46 -28.73 26.27 22.48
CA SER A 46 -29.87 25.47 22.00
C SER A 46 -30.82 26.22 21.06
N LEU A 47 -30.31 27.00 20.11
CA LEU A 47 -31.15 27.57 19.06
C LEU A 47 -31.74 26.48 18.18
N GLY A 48 -33.06 26.53 17.98
CA GLY A 48 -33.79 25.74 17.00
C GLY A 48 -33.44 26.13 15.56
N ARG A 49 -33.93 25.36 14.59
CA ARG A 49 -33.61 25.56 13.17
C ARG A 49 -34.08 26.92 12.63
N LEU A 50 -35.31 27.31 12.97
CA LEU A 50 -35.91 28.58 12.57
C LEU A 50 -35.13 29.78 13.18
N GLU A 51 -34.77 29.68 14.45
CA GLU A 51 -34.01 30.75 15.13
C GLU A 51 -32.60 30.94 14.54
N LEU A 52 -31.92 29.85 14.15
CA LEU A 52 -30.63 29.94 13.43
C LEU A 52 -30.77 30.56 12.04
N GLN A 53 -31.94 30.40 11.44
CA GLN A 53 -32.22 31.03 10.16
C GLN A 53 -32.42 32.53 10.32
N ASP A 54 -33.28 32.96 11.24
CA ASP A 54 -33.55 34.37 11.51
C ASP A 54 -32.28 35.12 11.90
N ALA A 55 -31.45 34.52 12.76
CA ALA A 55 -30.16 35.06 13.14
C ALA A 55 -29.22 35.25 11.94
N GLY A 56 -29.24 34.32 10.98
CA GLY A 56 -28.46 34.45 9.74
C GLY A 56 -29.03 35.48 8.76
N ASP A 57 -30.37 35.62 8.66
CA ASP A 57 -31.02 36.65 7.85
C ASP A 57 -30.76 38.06 8.43
N GLU A 58 -30.61 38.17 9.75
CA GLU A 58 -30.15 39.39 10.42
C GLU A 58 -28.68 39.68 10.11
N LEU A 59 -27.77 38.70 10.25
CA LEU A 59 -26.36 38.86 9.87
C LEU A 59 -26.18 39.25 8.40
N ASP A 60 -26.98 38.68 7.50
CA ASP A 60 -26.99 39.02 6.09
C ASP A 60 -27.36 40.51 5.87
N ARG A 61 -28.36 41.03 6.59
CA ARG A 61 -28.72 42.46 6.53
C ARG A 61 -27.64 43.35 7.15
N ASP A 62 -27.16 43.01 8.33
CA ASP A 62 -26.23 43.85 9.11
C ASP A 62 -24.85 43.98 8.45
N SER A 63 -24.40 42.92 7.78
CA SER A 63 -23.08 42.86 7.13
C SER A 63 -23.10 43.08 5.62
N ASN A 64 -24.26 43.40 5.04
CA ASN A 64 -24.46 43.39 3.59
C ASN A 64 -23.97 42.06 2.97
N HIS A 65 -24.36 40.94 3.58
CA HIS A 65 -24.04 39.56 3.21
C HIS A 65 -22.55 39.15 3.32
N LYS A 66 -21.68 39.98 3.93
CA LYS A 66 -20.23 39.69 4.01
C LYS A 66 -19.81 38.90 5.23
N TRP A 67 -20.66 38.74 6.24
CA TRP A 67 -20.29 38.10 7.51
C TRP A 67 -19.64 36.72 7.34
N LEU A 68 -20.11 35.91 6.38
CA LEU A 68 -19.58 34.55 6.17
C LEU A 68 -18.17 34.58 5.58
N LEU A 69 -17.92 35.50 4.65
CA LEU A 69 -16.61 35.74 4.07
C LEU A 69 -15.63 36.21 5.15
N ASP A 70 -16.01 37.24 5.90
CA ASP A 70 -15.18 37.82 6.96
C ASP A 70 -14.84 36.77 8.02
N PHE A 71 -15.83 35.96 8.42
CA PHE A 71 -15.63 34.85 9.34
C PHE A 71 -14.65 33.80 8.80
N VAL A 72 -14.79 33.40 7.53
CA VAL A 72 -13.90 32.43 6.90
C VAL A 72 -12.47 32.95 6.81
N ILE A 73 -12.28 34.22 6.41
CA ILE A 73 -10.97 34.88 6.38
C ILE A 73 -10.35 34.93 7.77
N GLU A 74 -11.12 35.20 8.81
CA GLU A 74 -10.61 35.20 10.19
C GLU A 74 -10.19 33.81 10.65
N GLN A 75 -11.04 32.79 10.44
CA GLN A 75 -10.71 31.40 10.78
C GLN A 75 -9.45 30.92 10.03
N MET A 76 -9.32 31.32 8.78
CA MET A 76 -8.17 31.02 7.92
C MET A 76 -6.82 31.50 8.47
N LYS A 77 -6.78 32.50 9.36
CA LYS A 77 -5.56 32.98 10.01
C LYS A 77 -5.01 31.99 11.04
N SER A 78 -5.87 31.15 11.61
CA SER A 78 -5.52 30.14 12.61
C SER A 78 -5.25 28.74 12.03
N VAL A 79 -5.36 28.61 10.71
CA VAL A 79 -5.24 27.34 9.97
C VAL A 79 -4.01 27.39 9.07
N ASP A 80 -3.31 26.26 8.96
CA ASP A 80 -2.14 26.08 8.07
C ASP A 80 -2.38 26.67 6.67
N PRO A 81 -1.54 27.62 6.17
CA PRO A 81 -1.69 28.28 4.87
C PRO A 81 -1.98 27.35 3.68
N SER A 82 -1.43 26.14 3.68
CA SER A 82 -1.59 25.14 2.62
C SER A 82 -2.90 24.35 2.71
N ARG A 83 -3.58 24.38 3.85
CA ARG A 83 -4.79 23.59 4.09
C ARG A 83 -6.01 24.23 3.39
N PRO A 84 -6.72 23.49 2.52
CA PRO A 84 -7.91 24.00 1.84
C PRO A 84 -9.10 24.07 2.82
N VAL A 85 -10.08 24.90 2.48
CA VAL A 85 -11.27 25.16 3.33
C VAL A 85 -12.52 24.67 2.61
N VAL A 86 -13.47 24.11 3.36
CA VAL A 86 -14.81 23.81 2.87
C VAL A 86 -15.85 24.46 3.77
N VAL A 87 -16.77 25.22 3.15
CA VAL A 87 -17.92 25.82 3.81
C VAL A 87 -19.16 25.01 3.45
N ASP A 88 -19.84 24.50 4.47
CA ASP A 88 -20.91 23.51 4.27
C ASP A 88 -22.20 24.06 3.66
N ASN A 89 -22.38 25.39 3.67
CA ASN A 89 -23.56 26.04 3.14
C ASN A 89 -23.36 27.54 2.81
N VAL A 90 -23.57 27.93 1.55
CA VAL A 90 -23.80 29.32 1.16
C VAL A 90 -25.30 29.58 1.02
N ARG A 91 -25.79 30.67 1.61
CA ARG A 91 -27.23 30.96 1.74
C ARG A 91 -27.83 31.69 0.55
N ASN A 92 -27.05 32.56 -0.10
CA ASN A 92 -27.53 33.41 -1.21
C ASN A 92 -26.41 33.76 -2.21
N SER A 93 -26.80 34.24 -3.37
CA SER A 93 -25.92 34.62 -4.48
C SER A 93 -24.97 35.77 -4.14
N THR A 94 -25.39 36.71 -3.29
CA THR A 94 -24.55 37.83 -2.83
C THR A 94 -23.35 37.35 -2.02
N GLN A 95 -23.55 36.40 -1.10
CA GLN A 95 -22.46 35.74 -0.37
C GLN A 95 -21.48 35.09 -1.35
N LEU A 96 -21.98 34.31 -2.31
CA LEU A 96 -21.14 33.63 -3.30
C LEU A 96 -20.29 34.61 -4.13
N ARG A 97 -20.90 35.71 -4.59
CA ARG A 97 -20.17 36.78 -5.30
C ARG A 97 -19.08 37.40 -4.44
N ALA A 98 -19.35 37.66 -3.17
CA ALA A 98 -18.36 38.23 -2.26
C ALA A 98 -17.09 37.35 -2.16
N PHE A 99 -17.24 36.01 -2.19
CA PHE A 99 -16.10 35.09 -2.27
C PHE A 99 -15.41 35.11 -3.64
N ARG A 100 -16.16 35.12 -4.75
CA ARG A 100 -15.58 35.17 -6.11
C ARG A 100 -14.84 36.47 -6.41
N GLU A 101 -15.20 37.57 -5.76
CA GLU A 101 -14.53 38.88 -5.87
C GLU A 101 -13.17 38.92 -5.14
N GLN A 102 -12.86 37.95 -4.27
CA GLN A 102 -11.56 37.89 -3.62
C GLN A 102 -10.50 37.29 -4.54
N HIS A 103 -9.27 37.81 -4.44
CA HIS A 103 -8.13 37.38 -5.25
C HIS A 103 -7.03 36.70 -4.44
N ASP A 104 -7.23 36.48 -3.14
CA ASP A 104 -6.24 35.82 -2.27
C ASP A 104 -6.38 34.28 -2.25
N PHE A 105 -7.53 33.78 -2.72
CA PHE A 105 -7.86 32.36 -2.74
C PHE A 105 -8.68 31.98 -3.97
N GLU A 106 -8.65 30.71 -4.33
CA GLU A 106 -9.47 30.14 -5.40
C GLU A 106 -10.81 29.69 -4.81
N THR A 107 -11.91 30.27 -5.30
CA THR A 107 -13.27 29.89 -4.90
C THR A 107 -13.83 28.85 -5.87
N ILE A 108 -14.29 27.72 -5.35
CA ILE A 108 -14.98 26.67 -6.12
C ILE A 108 -16.37 26.44 -5.52
N HIS A 109 -17.39 26.60 -6.35
CA HIS A 109 -18.78 26.43 -5.98
C HIS A 109 -19.34 25.07 -6.40
N VAL A 110 -19.81 24.32 -5.42
CA VAL A 110 -20.48 23.03 -5.60
C VAL A 110 -21.97 23.20 -5.31
N HIS A 111 -22.82 22.99 -6.31
CA HIS A 111 -24.27 22.97 -6.16
C HIS A 111 -24.81 21.54 -6.22
N LEU A 112 -25.44 21.13 -5.14
CA LEU A 112 -26.13 19.85 -5.03
C LEU A 112 -27.64 20.06 -5.18
N TYR A 113 -28.30 19.25 -6.02
CA TYR A 113 -29.75 19.36 -6.25
C TYR A 113 -30.43 17.99 -6.31
N ALA A 114 -31.72 17.94 -6.03
CA ALA A 114 -32.59 16.78 -6.23
C ALA A 114 -34.05 17.25 -6.41
N ASN A 115 -34.93 16.37 -6.87
CA ASN A 115 -36.36 16.68 -6.98
C ASN A 115 -37.01 16.77 -5.60
N ASN A 116 -38.03 17.61 -5.45
CA ASN A 116 -38.73 17.83 -4.17
C ASN A 116 -39.22 16.51 -3.54
N GLU A 117 -39.80 15.61 -4.31
CA GLU A 117 -40.25 14.28 -3.85
C GLU A 117 -39.13 13.50 -3.12
N ILE A 118 -37.90 13.57 -3.64
CA ILE A 118 -36.74 12.91 -3.04
C ILE A 118 -36.31 13.62 -1.75
N LEU A 119 -36.34 14.95 -1.74
CA LEU A 119 -35.92 15.76 -0.61
C LEU A 119 -36.90 15.63 0.56
N GLU A 120 -38.20 15.62 0.27
CA GLU A 120 -39.29 15.35 1.22
C GLU A 120 -39.13 13.97 1.85
N ALA A 121 -38.93 12.93 1.04
CA ALA A 121 -38.71 11.58 1.54
C ALA A 121 -37.48 11.47 2.46
N ARG A 122 -36.36 12.12 2.09
CA ARG A 122 -35.14 12.18 2.93
C ARG A 122 -35.35 12.96 4.22
N TYR A 123 -36.13 14.04 4.17
CA TYR A 123 -36.45 14.85 5.34
C TYR A 123 -37.34 14.09 6.33
N ALA A 124 -38.38 13.41 5.84
CA ALA A 124 -39.25 12.55 6.64
C ALA A 124 -38.46 11.42 7.33
N ALA A 125 -37.56 10.75 6.59
CA ALA A 125 -36.69 9.72 7.16
C ALA A 125 -35.83 10.27 8.32
N LYS A 126 -35.30 11.49 8.17
CA LYS A 126 -34.43 12.14 9.17
C LYS A 126 -35.18 12.58 10.42
N GLN A 127 -36.43 13.03 10.31
CA GLN A 127 -37.26 13.36 11.48
C GLN A 127 -37.59 12.11 12.33
N GLY A 128 -37.67 10.93 11.71
CA GLY A 128 -37.82 9.66 12.43
C GLY A 128 -36.66 9.34 13.38
N GLU A 129 -35.46 9.86 13.10
CA GLU A 129 -34.24 9.64 13.89
C GLU A 129 -34.00 10.70 14.98
N ASN A 130 -34.66 11.87 14.92
CA ASN A 130 -34.43 12.98 15.85
C ASN A 130 -35.75 13.62 16.36
N PRO A 131 -36.25 13.25 17.55
CA PRO A 131 -37.59 13.62 18.03
C PRO A 131 -37.88 15.11 18.24
N LYS A 132 -36.86 15.98 18.16
CA LYS A 132 -36.98 17.44 18.42
C LYS A 132 -37.45 18.27 17.21
N GLU A 133 -37.57 17.67 16.03
CA GLU A 133 -37.98 18.35 14.78
C GLU A 133 -39.32 17.82 14.22
N LYS A 134 -40.12 17.08 15.01
CA LYS A 134 -41.27 16.28 14.54
C LYS A 134 -42.45 17.04 13.89
N ASP A 135 -42.54 18.36 14.04
CA ASP A 135 -43.77 19.12 13.74
C ASP A 135 -43.64 20.15 12.60
N ILE A 136 -42.56 20.12 11.80
CA ILE A 136 -42.37 21.05 10.66
C ILE A 136 -42.46 20.29 9.34
N ALA A 137 -43.32 20.74 8.42
CA ALA A 137 -43.40 20.17 7.07
C ALA A 137 -42.16 20.56 6.24
N TYR A 138 -41.77 19.73 5.27
CA TYR A 138 -40.57 19.99 4.45
C TYR A 138 -40.58 21.38 3.78
N PRO A 139 -41.67 21.87 3.16
CA PRO A 139 -41.69 23.22 2.56
C PRO A 139 -41.44 24.34 3.58
N ASP A 140 -41.94 24.18 4.81
CA ASP A 140 -41.74 25.15 5.90
C ASP A 140 -40.33 25.05 6.52
N ALA A 141 -39.68 23.89 6.38
CA ALA A 141 -38.31 23.64 6.82
C ALA A 141 -37.27 24.05 5.76
N ASP A 142 -37.60 23.90 4.48
CA ASP A 142 -36.74 24.17 3.33
C ASP A 142 -36.90 25.62 2.86
N LEU A 143 -36.34 26.51 3.64
CA LEU A 143 -36.53 27.95 3.49
C LEU A 143 -35.56 28.59 2.48
N ILE A 144 -35.19 27.89 1.40
CA ILE A 144 -34.69 28.58 0.21
C ILE A 144 -35.91 29.25 -0.43
N LYS A 145 -36.17 30.49 -0.01
CA LYS A 145 -37.41 31.23 -0.29
C LYS A 145 -37.57 31.65 -1.76
N ASN A 146 -36.52 31.52 -2.59
CA ASN A 146 -36.51 32.06 -3.95
C ASN A 146 -35.98 31.04 -4.97
N GLU A 147 -36.84 30.59 -5.89
CA GLU A 147 -36.45 29.75 -7.02
C GLU A 147 -35.36 30.40 -7.89
N ASP A 148 -35.32 31.73 -7.96
CA ASP A 148 -34.32 32.46 -8.75
C ASP A 148 -32.91 32.29 -8.18
N GLU A 149 -32.77 32.18 -6.85
CA GLU A 149 -31.48 31.92 -6.19
C GLU A 149 -30.98 30.51 -6.48
N ILE A 150 -31.87 29.51 -6.54
CA ILE A 150 -31.52 28.13 -6.90
C ILE A 150 -31.10 28.07 -8.36
N ARG A 151 -31.85 28.72 -9.26
CA ARG A 151 -31.48 28.82 -10.67
C ARG A 151 -30.16 29.54 -10.84
N TYR A 152 -29.91 30.60 -10.08
CA TYR A 152 -28.63 31.29 -10.06
C TYR A 152 -27.50 30.33 -9.66
N PHE A 153 -27.62 29.64 -8.52
CA PHE A 153 -26.61 28.68 -8.08
C PHE A 153 -26.39 27.55 -9.07
N GLN A 154 -27.45 27.05 -9.71
CA GLN A 154 -27.32 26.06 -10.76
C GLN A 154 -26.56 26.62 -11.96
N ASN A 155 -26.79 27.86 -12.36
CA ASN A 155 -26.10 28.43 -13.52
C ASN A 155 -24.64 28.80 -13.21
N ASP A 156 -24.36 29.24 -11.98
CA ASP A 156 -23.03 29.69 -11.55
C ASP A 156 -22.09 28.56 -11.15
N ALA A 157 -22.61 27.42 -10.66
CA ALA A 157 -21.79 26.38 -10.05
C ALA A 157 -20.74 25.77 -10.98
N ASP A 158 -19.51 25.73 -10.49
CA ASP A 158 -18.38 25.06 -11.13
C ASP A 158 -18.61 23.54 -11.14
N VAL A 159 -19.24 23.00 -10.08
CA VAL A 159 -19.66 21.60 -9.99
C VAL A 159 -21.14 21.49 -9.66
N ARG A 160 -21.89 20.86 -10.56
CA ARG A 160 -23.31 20.53 -10.36
C ARG A 160 -23.55 19.04 -10.26
N ILE A 161 -24.23 18.62 -9.19
CA ILE A 161 -24.53 17.20 -8.98
C ILE A 161 -25.99 17.00 -8.58
N PHE A 162 -26.72 16.27 -9.43
CA PHE A 162 -28.01 15.69 -9.09
C PHE A 162 -27.81 14.53 -8.12
N THR A 163 -28.31 14.65 -6.90
CA THR A 163 -28.14 13.64 -5.84
C THR A 163 -29.30 12.64 -5.80
N GLY A 164 -30.31 12.77 -6.65
CA GLY A 164 -31.44 11.82 -6.68
C GLY A 164 -31.08 10.40 -7.11
N ARG A 165 -29.92 10.22 -7.76
CA ARG A 165 -29.37 8.93 -8.18
C ARG A 165 -27.92 8.71 -7.73
N SER A 166 -27.46 9.49 -6.76
CA SER A 166 -26.08 9.44 -6.27
C SER A 166 -26.10 9.44 -4.75
N ASP A 167 -25.38 8.50 -4.15
CA ASP A 167 -25.18 8.50 -2.71
C ASP A 167 -24.10 9.52 -2.29
N GLN A 168 -23.82 9.60 -0.99
CA GLN A 168 -22.79 10.51 -0.45
C GLN A 168 -21.41 10.28 -1.08
N GLU A 169 -21.11 9.03 -1.40
CA GLU A 169 -19.81 8.58 -1.85
C GLU A 169 -19.60 8.89 -3.33
N ASP A 170 -20.63 8.70 -4.15
CA ASP A 170 -20.68 9.12 -5.55
C ASP A 170 -20.49 10.64 -5.68
N VAL A 171 -21.21 11.41 -4.84
CA VAL A 171 -21.10 12.87 -4.82
C VAL A 171 -19.67 13.28 -4.47
N LEU A 172 -19.07 12.69 -3.44
CA LEU A 172 -17.70 12.99 -3.05
C LEU A 172 -16.72 12.70 -4.18
N VAL A 173 -16.82 11.54 -4.85
CA VAL A 173 -15.90 11.18 -5.94
C VAL A 173 -15.96 12.21 -7.06
N ARG A 174 -17.16 12.62 -7.47
CA ARG A 174 -17.34 13.61 -8.55
C ARG A 174 -16.79 14.98 -8.17
N VAL A 175 -17.03 15.43 -6.94
CA VAL A 175 -16.48 16.70 -6.43
C VAL A 175 -14.96 16.60 -6.34
N ALA A 176 -14.42 15.58 -5.67
CA ALA A 176 -12.98 15.40 -5.49
C ALA A 176 -12.22 15.29 -6.82
N ALA A 177 -12.81 14.65 -7.84
CA ALA A 177 -12.23 14.61 -9.18
C ALA A 177 -12.14 15.99 -9.82
N HIS A 178 -13.18 16.81 -9.71
CA HIS A 178 -13.16 18.18 -10.23
C HIS A 178 -12.16 19.08 -9.48
N LEU A 179 -12.01 18.85 -8.18
CA LEU A 179 -11.02 19.53 -7.34
C LEU A 179 -9.57 19.04 -7.56
N GLY A 180 -9.34 18.08 -8.46
CA GLY A 180 -8.00 17.53 -8.73
C GLY A 180 -7.42 16.75 -7.55
N LEU A 181 -8.25 16.21 -6.65
CA LEU A 181 -7.81 15.56 -5.43
C LEU A 181 -7.40 14.09 -5.60
N TYR A 182 -7.51 13.54 -6.81
CA TYR A 182 -7.05 12.19 -7.12
C TYR A 182 -5.68 12.21 -7.81
N PRO A 183 -4.77 11.28 -7.45
CA PRO A 183 -3.45 11.23 -8.04
C PRO A 183 -3.53 10.80 -9.51
N PRO A 184 -2.97 11.56 -10.47
CA PRO A 184 -2.96 11.19 -11.88
C PRO A 184 -2.24 9.86 -12.09
N GLY A 185 -2.66 9.06 -13.08
CA GLY A 185 -2.26 7.66 -13.24
C GLY A 185 -0.78 7.42 -13.61
N ASP A 186 -0.04 8.48 -13.91
CA ASP A 186 1.35 8.51 -14.34
C ASP A 186 2.36 8.78 -13.21
N ILE A 187 1.90 9.06 -11.98
CA ILE A 187 2.78 9.13 -10.81
C ILE A 187 3.42 7.77 -10.57
N ARG A 188 4.75 7.73 -10.68
CA ARG A 188 5.60 6.55 -10.45
C ARG A 188 6.36 6.68 -9.14
N THR A 189 5.83 6.11 -8.06
CA THR A 189 6.46 6.16 -6.72
C THR A 189 6.71 4.78 -6.11
N VAL A 190 6.32 3.70 -6.81
CA VAL A 190 6.44 2.32 -6.31
C VAL A 190 7.70 1.66 -6.84
N ASP A 191 8.60 1.26 -5.95
CA ASP A 191 9.69 0.35 -6.27
C ASP A 191 9.32 -1.08 -5.83
N VAL A 192 9.61 -2.07 -6.66
CA VAL A 192 9.28 -3.47 -6.40
C VAL A 192 10.57 -4.27 -6.22
N ILE A 193 10.66 -5.07 -5.16
CA ILE A 193 11.78 -6.00 -4.95
C ILE A 193 11.32 -7.45 -5.06
N VAL A 194 11.96 -8.22 -5.97
CA VAL A 194 11.64 -9.63 -6.26
C VAL A 194 12.90 -10.49 -6.33
N GLY A 195 12.77 -11.80 -6.11
CA GLY A 195 13.88 -12.74 -6.33
C GLY A 195 13.92 -13.20 -7.79
N GLY A 196 15.10 -13.25 -8.39
CA GLY A 196 15.27 -13.71 -9.77
C GLY A 196 15.35 -15.23 -9.91
N GLN A 197 15.51 -15.98 -8.81
CA GLN A 197 15.84 -17.41 -8.85
C GLN A 197 14.81 -18.25 -8.08
N TYR A 198 15.25 -19.26 -7.33
CA TYR A 198 14.38 -20.20 -6.63
C TYR A 198 14.15 -19.82 -5.15
N GLY A 199 14.31 -18.54 -4.80
CA GLY A 199 14.20 -18.05 -3.42
C GLY A 199 15.53 -18.09 -2.66
N SER A 200 15.53 -17.51 -1.46
CA SER A 200 16.73 -17.41 -0.59
C SER A 200 17.92 -16.65 -1.22
N GLU A 201 17.64 -15.69 -2.11
CA GLU A 201 18.64 -14.79 -2.70
C GLU A 201 19.06 -13.65 -1.75
N GLY A 202 18.61 -13.63 -0.50
CA GLY A 202 18.92 -12.55 0.45
C GLY A 202 18.07 -11.29 0.28
N LYS A 203 16.94 -11.39 -0.43
CA LYS A 203 16.00 -10.28 -0.66
C LYS A 203 15.53 -9.58 0.61
N GLY A 204 15.24 -10.33 1.68
CA GLY A 204 14.82 -9.77 2.96
C GLY A 204 15.84 -8.79 3.53
N HIS A 205 17.11 -9.18 3.58
CA HIS A 205 18.20 -8.31 4.02
C HIS A 205 18.33 -7.03 3.18
N VAL A 206 18.21 -7.15 1.85
CA VAL A 206 18.23 -5.99 0.95
C VAL A 206 17.03 -5.08 1.18
N ALA A 207 15.82 -5.64 1.31
CA ALA A 207 14.62 -4.88 1.62
C ALA A 207 14.74 -4.17 2.97
N GLY A 208 15.26 -4.84 4.00
CA GLY A 208 15.52 -4.24 5.32
C GLY A 208 16.56 -3.12 5.28
N TYR A 209 17.62 -3.27 4.47
CA TYR A 209 18.60 -2.19 4.24
C TYR A 209 17.94 -0.97 3.59
N LEU A 210 17.09 -1.19 2.59
CA LEU A 210 16.41 -0.15 1.84
C LEU A 210 15.23 0.48 2.60
N ALA A 211 14.66 -0.20 3.60
CA ALA A 211 13.43 0.19 4.28
C ALA A 211 13.42 1.62 4.84
N ARG A 212 14.59 2.17 5.20
CA ARG A 212 14.75 3.53 5.72
C ARG A 212 14.65 4.62 4.64
N GLU A 213 14.69 4.24 3.37
CA GLU A 213 14.55 5.14 2.23
C GLU A 213 13.09 5.33 1.79
N TYR A 214 12.14 4.63 2.41
CA TYR A 214 10.74 4.59 1.99
C TYR A 214 9.78 5.05 3.08
N ASP A 215 8.72 5.75 2.68
CA ASP A 215 7.64 6.21 3.55
C ASP A 215 6.61 5.11 3.82
N VAL A 216 6.47 4.16 2.88
CA VAL A 216 5.52 3.04 2.96
C VAL A 216 6.19 1.73 2.53
N LEU A 217 6.04 0.70 3.37
CA LEU A 217 6.44 -0.67 3.06
C LEU A 217 5.20 -1.53 2.83
N VAL A 218 5.17 -2.25 1.71
CA VAL A 218 4.07 -3.12 1.31
C VAL A 218 4.54 -4.56 1.22
N ARG A 219 3.81 -5.47 1.86
CA ARG A 219 4.07 -6.91 1.79
C ARG A 219 2.92 -7.64 1.11
N VAL A 220 3.26 -8.65 0.33
CA VAL A 220 2.35 -9.62 -0.30
C VAL A 220 2.83 -11.04 -0.03
N GLY A 221 2.14 -12.08 -0.53
CA GLY A 221 2.53 -13.47 -0.29
C GLY A 221 2.00 -14.05 1.03
N GLY A 222 2.79 -14.88 1.71
CA GLY A 222 2.36 -15.57 2.94
C GLY A 222 3.54 -15.94 3.84
N PRO A 223 3.31 -16.63 4.97
CA PRO A 223 4.34 -16.91 5.99
C PRO A 223 5.37 -17.96 5.58
N ASN A 224 5.29 -18.49 4.36
CA ASN A 224 6.13 -19.57 3.85
C ASN A 224 7.57 -19.13 3.54
N ALA A 225 7.84 -17.83 3.40
CA ALA A 225 9.21 -17.31 3.29
C ALA A 225 9.63 -16.58 4.56
N GLY A 226 10.75 -17.01 5.15
CA GLY A 226 11.43 -16.28 6.22
C GLY A 226 12.49 -15.35 5.66
N HIS A 227 12.33 -14.05 5.89
CA HIS A 227 13.21 -12.99 5.43
C HIS A 227 14.11 -12.54 6.56
N THR A 228 15.34 -13.03 6.53
CA THR A 228 16.34 -12.70 7.54
C THR A 228 17.03 -11.37 7.19
N VAL A 229 16.97 -10.43 8.14
CA VAL A 229 17.57 -9.10 8.09
C VAL A 229 18.61 -9.02 9.20
N SER A 230 19.75 -8.42 8.89
CA SER A 230 20.76 -8.13 9.90
C SER A 230 20.64 -6.64 10.22
N SER A 231 20.29 -6.31 11.47
CA SER A 231 20.17 -4.94 11.94
C SER A 231 21.17 -4.67 13.05
N ALA A 232 21.29 -3.40 13.46
CA ALA A 232 22.12 -3.03 14.61
C ALA A 232 21.68 -3.73 15.91
N LEU A 233 20.44 -4.22 15.97
CA LEU A 233 19.82 -4.86 17.13
C LEU A 233 19.99 -6.39 17.13
N GLY A 234 20.51 -6.98 16.04
CA GLY A 234 20.61 -8.43 15.91
C GLY A 234 20.21 -8.96 14.54
N VAL A 235 20.24 -10.29 14.42
CA VAL A 235 19.66 -11.00 13.29
C VAL A 235 18.18 -11.22 13.55
N ILE A 236 17.35 -10.67 12.67
CA ILE A 236 15.90 -10.70 12.76
C ILE A 236 15.35 -11.49 11.57
N THR A 237 14.34 -12.33 11.79
CA THR A 237 13.61 -12.95 10.68
C THR A 237 12.16 -12.49 10.69
N TYR A 238 11.74 -11.91 9.57
CA TYR A 238 10.36 -11.51 9.28
C TYR A 238 9.67 -12.60 8.46
N HIS A 239 8.38 -12.81 8.68
CA HIS A 239 7.59 -13.78 7.92
C HIS A 239 6.43 -13.09 7.22
N GLN A 240 5.64 -12.33 7.98
CA GLN A 240 4.43 -11.69 7.47
C GLN A 240 4.53 -10.16 7.47
N LEU A 241 5.34 -9.56 8.35
CA LEU A 241 5.62 -8.12 8.26
C LEU A 241 6.64 -7.83 7.16
N PRO A 242 6.62 -6.61 6.58
CA PRO A 242 7.69 -6.16 5.70
C PRO A 242 9.07 -6.22 6.38
N SER A 243 10.10 -6.58 5.62
CA SER A 243 11.48 -6.57 6.10
C SER A 243 11.90 -5.17 6.51
N GLY A 244 12.48 -5.02 7.70
CA GLY A 244 12.90 -3.73 8.24
C GLY A 244 11.80 -2.94 8.96
N ALA A 245 10.61 -3.52 9.18
CA ALA A 245 9.50 -2.88 9.90
C ALA A 245 9.89 -2.29 11.29
N GLU A 246 10.90 -2.85 11.94
CA GLU A 246 11.42 -2.40 13.24
C GLU A 246 12.42 -1.23 13.13
N ASP A 247 13.05 -1.06 11.96
CA ASP A 247 14.19 -0.14 11.72
C ASP A 247 13.79 1.19 11.03
N THR A 248 12.50 1.43 10.81
CA THR A 248 11.94 2.61 10.12
C THR A 248 10.63 3.03 10.78
N ASP A 249 10.20 4.27 10.53
CA ASP A 249 8.87 4.80 10.90
C ASP A 249 7.82 4.65 9.79
N ALA A 250 8.19 4.05 8.66
CA ALA A 250 7.34 3.83 7.50
C ALA A 250 5.97 3.21 7.88
N LYS A 251 4.93 3.57 7.13
CA LYS A 251 3.63 2.89 7.20
C LYS A 251 3.77 1.48 6.61
N LEU A 252 3.12 0.51 7.23
CA LEU A 252 3.19 -0.89 6.86
C LEU A 252 1.83 -1.34 6.31
N LEU A 253 1.82 -1.85 5.09
CA LEU A 253 0.61 -2.33 4.42
C LEU A 253 0.73 -3.82 4.10
N LEU A 254 -0.25 -4.61 4.53
CA LEU A 254 -0.38 -6.04 4.16
C LEU A 254 -1.49 -6.20 3.12
N GLY A 255 -1.11 -6.63 1.91
CA GLY A 255 -1.99 -6.65 0.73
C GLY A 255 -3.16 -7.65 0.80
N PRO A 256 -4.24 -7.43 0.01
CA PRO A 256 -5.42 -8.31 -0.06
C PRO A 256 -5.10 -9.71 -0.60
N GLY A 257 -4.01 -9.82 -1.35
CA GLY A 257 -3.49 -11.09 -1.81
C GLY A 257 -2.99 -11.96 -0.67
N MET A 258 -2.60 -11.43 0.48
CA MET A 258 -1.88 -12.21 1.49
C MET A 258 -2.67 -13.38 2.07
N THR A 259 -1.94 -14.43 2.45
CA THR A 259 -2.42 -15.47 3.38
C THR A 259 -1.78 -15.24 4.75
N ILE A 260 -2.61 -15.15 5.79
CA ILE A 260 -2.21 -14.71 7.13
C ILE A 260 -2.39 -15.84 8.13
N ARG A 261 -1.31 -16.16 8.87
CA ARG A 261 -1.37 -16.99 10.07
C ARG A 261 -1.46 -16.06 11.28
N VAL A 262 -2.68 -15.90 11.82
CA VAL A 262 -2.99 -14.91 12.86
C VAL A 262 -2.08 -15.00 14.08
N PRO A 263 -1.87 -16.17 14.72
CA PRO A 263 -1.03 -16.24 15.92
C PRO A 263 0.43 -15.86 15.64
N ALA A 264 0.94 -16.21 14.46
CA ALA A 264 2.30 -15.86 14.06
C ALA A 264 2.44 -14.36 13.77
N LEU A 265 1.43 -13.74 13.14
CA LEU A 265 1.44 -12.31 12.84
C LEU A 265 1.36 -11.48 14.12
N LEU A 266 0.45 -11.82 15.04
CA LEU A 266 0.33 -11.11 16.32
C LEU A 266 1.63 -11.18 17.14
N LYS A 267 2.26 -12.36 17.18
CA LYS A 267 3.58 -12.53 17.80
C LYS A 267 4.64 -11.66 17.13
N GLU A 268 4.63 -11.57 15.80
CA GLU A 268 5.55 -10.72 15.06
C GLU A 268 5.30 -9.23 15.39
N ILE A 269 4.06 -8.77 15.39
CA ILE A 269 3.68 -7.40 15.75
C ILE A 269 4.17 -7.03 17.16
N GLU A 270 3.95 -7.90 18.14
CA GLU A 270 4.37 -7.70 19.53
C GLU A 270 5.89 -7.61 19.65
N LEU A 271 6.61 -8.59 19.09
CA LEU A 271 8.08 -8.64 19.15
C LEU A 271 8.73 -7.43 18.46
N ARG A 272 8.12 -6.93 17.39
CA ARG A 272 8.61 -5.77 16.60
C ARG A 272 8.07 -4.43 17.09
N LYS A 273 7.23 -4.41 18.13
CA LYS A 273 6.62 -3.20 18.70
C LYS A 273 5.89 -2.35 17.64
N VAL A 274 5.24 -3.02 16.69
CA VAL A 274 4.48 -2.34 15.64
C VAL A 274 3.15 -1.87 16.21
N THR A 275 2.83 -0.59 16.05
CA THR A 275 1.59 -0.01 16.58
C THR A 275 0.44 -0.07 15.56
N PRO A 276 -0.83 -0.07 16.01
CA PRO A 276 -2.00 -0.01 15.13
C PRO A 276 -2.02 1.19 14.17
N GLU A 277 -1.38 2.31 14.53
CA GLU A 277 -1.32 3.50 13.68
C GLU A 277 -0.31 3.35 12.53
N ARG A 278 0.65 2.43 12.66
CA ARG A 278 1.68 2.13 11.65
C ARG A 278 1.28 1.00 10.72
N LEU A 279 0.55 0.00 11.20
CA LEU A 279 0.17 -1.19 10.43
C LEU A 279 -1.28 -1.15 9.96
N PHE A 280 -1.48 -1.41 8.68
CA PHE A 280 -2.79 -1.64 8.11
C PHE A 280 -2.82 -3.00 7.38
N ILE A 281 -3.82 -3.81 7.72
CA ILE A 281 -4.05 -5.12 7.11
C ILE A 281 -5.28 -5.01 6.21
N ASP A 282 -5.15 -5.42 4.94
CA ASP A 282 -6.30 -5.45 4.06
C ASP A 282 -7.38 -6.42 4.60
N PRO A 283 -8.64 -5.98 4.75
CA PRO A 283 -9.71 -6.84 5.26
C PRO A 283 -9.99 -8.05 4.37
N GLN A 284 -9.52 -8.06 3.12
CA GLN A 284 -9.67 -9.19 2.19
C GLN A 284 -8.52 -10.20 2.25
N ALA A 285 -7.50 -9.98 3.09
CA ALA A 285 -6.44 -10.96 3.28
C ALA A 285 -7.02 -12.27 3.85
N MET A 286 -6.56 -13.40 3.31
CA MET A 286 -7.09 -14.73 3.60
C MET A 286 -6.47 -15.28 4.89
N ILE A 287 -7.26 -15.82 5.82
CA ILE A 287 -6.72 -16.46 7.02
C ILE A 287 -6.34 -17.92 6.73
N ILE A 288 -5.14 -18.31 7.15
CA ILE A 288 -4.68 -19.70 7.19
C ILE A 288 -5.23 -20.34 8.45
N GLU A 289 -6.02 -21.39 8.28
CA GLU A 289 -6.59 -22.19 9.36
C GLU A 289 -5.76 -23.44 9.63
N GLN A 290 -6.04 -24.10 10.74
CA GLN A 290 -5.32 -25.31 11.15
C GLN A 290 -5.53 -26.46 10.14
N GLU A 291 -6.72 -26.57 9.56
CA GLU A 291 -7.05 -27.58 8.54
C GLU A 291 -6.21 -27.38 7.27
N ASP A 292 -5.89 -26.13 6.89
CA ASP A 292 -5.04 -25.87 5.73
C ASP A 292 -3.61 -26.38 5.96
N ILE A 293 -3.10 -26.24 7.18
CA ILE A 293 -1.77 -26.72 7.58
C ILE A 293 -1.72 -28.25 7.58
N GLU A 294 -2.79 -28.89 8.03
CA GLU A 294 -2.95 -30.34 8.06
C GLU A 294 -3.04 -30.94 6.65
N GLU A 295 -3.83 -30.32 5.76
CA GLU A 295 -3.95 -30.74 4.37
C GLU A 295 -2.61 -30.65 3.62
N GLU A 296 -1.82 -29.61 3.89
CA GLU A 296 -0.49 -29.46 3.28
C GLU A 296 0.55 -30.48 3.76
N GLN A 297 0.33 -31.23 4.87
CA GLN A 297 1.29 -32.24 5.32
C GLN A 297 1.54 -33.33 4.27
N ALA A 298 0.52 -33.65 3.46
CA ALA A 298 0.68 -34.56 2.32
C ALA A 298 1.61 -33.98 1.24
N LEU A 299 1.54 -32.66 0.99
CA LEU A 299 2.39 -31.96 0.02
C LEU A 299 3.83 -31.79 0.52
N VAL A 300 4.06 -31.71 1.83
CA VAL A 300 5.43 -31.74 2.40
C VAL A 300 6.14 -33.03 1.97
N LYS A 301 5.43 -34.16 1.98
CA LYS A 301 5.98 -35.46 1.58
C LYS A 301 6.23 -35.57 0.07
N GLY A 302 5.38 -34.95 -0.75
CA GLY A 302 5.42 -35.04 -2.22
C GLY A 302 6.33 -34.02 -2.92
N ILE A 303 6.18 -32.73 -2.65
CA ILE A 303 6.88 -31.65 -3.37
C ILE A 303 7.84 -30.84 -2.48
N SER A 304 8.11 -31.31 -1.26
CA SER A 304 8.91 -30.60 -0.26
C SER A 304 8.34 -29.21 0.10
N SER A 305 7.00 -29.08 0.17
CA SER A 305 6.33 -27.86 0.65
C SER A 305 6.81 -27.44 2.04
N THR A 306 6.67 -26.15 2.35
CA THR A 306 6.93 -25.59 3.70
C THR A 306 5.88 -26.01 4.73
N GLY A 307 4.73 -26.53 4.28
CA GLY A 307 3.66 -27.03 5.16
C GLY A 307 3.08 -25.95 6.07
N GLN A 308 2.91 -24.74 5.54
CA GLN A 308 2.44 -23.57 6.31
C GLN A 308 0.97 -23.24 6.02
N GLY A 309 0.29 -24.02 5.18
CA GLY A 309 -1.13 -23.87 4.85
C GLY A 309 -1.42 -22.81 3.78
N GLY A 310 -0.41 -22.13 3.22
CA GLY A 310 -0.61 -21.01 2.30
C GLY A 310 -1.23 -21.40 0.96
N GLY A 311 -0.87 -22.55 0.40
CA GLY A 311 -1.46 -23.11 -0.82
C GLY A 311 -2.86 -23.66 -0.59
N ALA A 312 -3.08 -24.40 0.50
CA ALA A 312 -4.41 -24.89 0.88
C ALA A 312 -5.38 -23.72 1.15
N ALA A 313 -4.96 -22.68 1.89
CA ALA A 313 -5.76 -21.48 2.11
C ALA A 313 -6.10 -20.75 0.80
N ALA A 314 -5.15 -20.65 -0.13
CA ALA A 314 -5.40 -20.05 -1.45
C ALA A 314 -6.41 -20.87 -2.27
N ALA A 315 -6.27 -22.20 -2.30
CA ALA A 315 -7.24 -23.08 -2.94
C ALA A 315 -8.62 -22.97 -2.28
N ARG A 316 -8.69 -22.93 -0.95
CA ARG A 316 -9.92 -22.73 -0.18
C ARG A 316 -10.60 -21.41 -0.53
N ARG A 317 -9.86 -20.32 -0.73
CA ARG A 317 -10.41 -19.04 -1.20
C ARG A 317 -11.09 -19.16 -2.57
N ILE A 318 -10.51 -19.94 -3.48
CA ILE A 318 -11.09 -20.19 -4.82
C ILE A 318 -12.34 -21.07 -4.72
N MET A 319 -12.26 -22.16 -3.96
CA MET A 319 -13.32 -23.14 -3.81
C MET A 319 -14.51 -22.63 -2.98
N GLY A 320 -14.26 -21.71 -2.05
CA GLY A 320 -15.22 -21.13 -1.12
C GLY A 320 -15.99 -19.92 -1.66
N ARG A 321 -16.01 -19.68 -2.98
CA ARG A 321 -16.77 -18.60 -3.63
C ARG A 321 -18.28 -18.88 -3.69
N ASN A 322 -18.85 -19.41 -2.61
CA ASN A 322 -20.28 -19.66 -2.49
C ASN A 322 -20.79 -19.29 -1.08
N PRO A 323 -21.33 -18.07 -0.91
CA PRO A 323 -21.61 -17.50 0.40
C PRO A 323 -22.79 -18.16 1.13
N ASP A 324 -23.76 -18.72 0.41
CA ASP A 324 -24.93 -19.37 1.02
C ASP A 324 -24.70 -20.85 1.34
N ARG A 325 -23.57 -21.42 0.88
CA ARG A 325 -23.25 -22.86 0.90
C ARG A 325 -24.35 -23.74 0.30
N ARG A 326 -25.23 -23.18 -0.54
CA ARG A 326 -26.29 -23.90 -1.25
C ARG A 326 -25.84 -24.16 -2.69
N GLY A 327 -26.13 -25.36 -3.19
CA GLY A 327 -25.73 -25.79 -4.53
C GLY A 327 -24.38 -26.52 -4.59
N SER A 328 -24.08 -27.10 -5.75
CA SER A 328 -22.83 -27.81 -6.01
C SER A 328 -21.66 -26.85 -6.11
N CYS A 329 -20.60 -27.04 -5.32
CA CYS A 329 -19.36 -26.32 -5.58
C CYS A 329 -18.58 -26.97 -6.74
N LEU A 330 -17.46 -26.34 -7.13
CA LEU A 330 -16.49 -26.95 -8.03
C LEU A 330 -16.16 -28.38 -7.54
N PHE A 331 -16.14 -29.35 -8.46
CA PHE A 331 -15.89 -30.76 -8.18
C PHE A 331 -16.91 -31.45 -7.24
N GLY A 332 -18.15 -30.94 -7.13
CA GLY A 332 -19.25 -31.63 -6.43
C GLY A 332 -19.09 -31.72 -4.91
N LYS A 333 -18.20 -30.90 -4.32
CA LYS A 333 -18.00 -30.85 -2.86
C LYS A 333 -18.94 -29.82 -2.21
N THR A 334 -18.94 -29.77 -0.89
CA THR A 334 -19.55 -28.65 -0.15
C THR A 334 -18.56 -27.48 -0.14
N PRO A 335 -18.98 -26.23 -0.40
CA PRO A 335 -18.09 -25.07 -0.32
C PRO A 335 -17.42 -24.98 1.07
N PRO A 336 -16.08 -24.84 1.13
CA PRO A 336 -15.38 -24.68 2.39
C PRO A 336 -15.65 -23.30 2.99
N ARG A 337 -15.58 -23.20 4.32
CA ARG A 337 -15.72 -21.92 5.02
C ARG A 337 -14.49 -21.05 4.76
N VAL A 338 -14.72 -19.80 4.38
CA VAL A 338 -13.69 -18.78 4.20
C VAL A 338 -13.73 -17.82 5.39
N ARG A 339 -12.56 -17.48 5.91
CA ARG A 339 -12.38 -16.44 6.92
C ARG A 339 -11.32 -15.47 6.41
N LEU A 340 -11.63 -14.19 6.48
CA LEU A 340 -10.77 -13.09 6.04
C LEU A 340 -10.31 -12.28 7.26
N ALA A 341 -9.33 -11.39 7.08
CA ALA A 341 -8.79 -10.57 8.16
C ALA A 341 -9.87 -9.75 8.90
N ARG A 342 -10.89 -9.25 8.18
CA ARG A 342 -12.04 -8.54 8.80
C ARG A 342 -12.92 -9.38 9.70
N ASP A 343 -12.83 -10.71 9.60
CA ASP A 343 -13.65 -11.64 10.38
C ASP A 343 -12.92 -12.08 11.67
N VAL A 344 -11.75 -11.49 11.98
CA VAL A 344 -10.88 -11.84 13.12
C VAL A 344 -10.84 -10.68 14.12
N GLU A 345 -11.41 -10.88 15.30
CA GLU A 345 -11.52 -9.86 16.36
C GLU A 345 -10.14 -9.38 16.84
N GLU A 346 -9.12 -10.24 16.85
CA GLU A 346 -7.77 -9.86 17.26
C GLU A 346 -7.07 -8.94 16.24
N LEU A 347 -7.54 -8.92 14.98
CA LEU A 347 -6.97 -8.08 13.92
C LEU A 347 -7.69 -6.75 13.74
N ARG A 348 -8.84 -6.56 14.39
CA ARG A 348 -9.66 -5.34 14.35
C ARG A 348 -8.88 -4.03 14.55
N PRO A 349 -7.88 -3.93 15.46
CA PRO A 349 -7.08 -2.70 15.59
C PRO A 349 -6.32 -2.32 14.30
N TYR A 350 -6.01 -3.30 13.45
CA TYR A 350 -5.22 -3.14 12.23
C TYR A 350 -6.06 -3.18 10.94
N VAL A 351 -7.33 -3.59 11.05
CA VAL A 351 -8.30 -3.67 9.96
C VAL A 351 -9.32 -2.55 10.16
N GLY A 352 -9.17 -1.43 9.44
CA GLY A 352 -9.92 -0.19 9.73
C GLY A 352 -11.45 -0.36 9.80
N GLU A 353 -12.03 -0.16 10.97
CA GLU A 353 -13.44 -0.49 11.27
C GLU A 353 -14.43 0.69 11.15
N GLY A 354 -14.72 1.17 9.95
CA GLY A 354 -15.81 2.15 9.86
C GLY A 354 -16.14 2.66 8.47
N PRO A 355 -17.30 3.32 8.31
CA PRO A 355 -17.85 3.69 7.00
C PRO A 355 -16.98 4.67 6.19
N ILE A 356 -16.01 5.33 6.84
CA ILE A 356 -15.01 6.21 6.22
C ILE A 356 -13.72 5.44 5.86
N TYR A 357 -13.44 4.32 6.53
CA TYR A 357 -12.42 3.37 6.12
C TYR A 357 -13.01 2.51 5.02
N ARG A 358 -12.87 2.95 3.77
CA ARG A 358 -12.95 2.04 2.62
C ARG A 358 -11.77 1.08 2.73
N GLY A 359 -11.88 0.13 3.66
CA GLY A 359 -10.83 -0.73 4.20
C GLY A 359 -10.18 -1.52 3.10
N SER A 360 -9.14 -0.95 2.52
CA SER A 360 -8.28 -1.64 1.60
C SER A 360 -6.95 -0.93 1.57
N THR A 361 -5.93 -1.70 1.25
CA THR A 361 -4.60 -1.17 0.97
C THR A 361 -4.64 -0.20 -0.20
N VAL A 362 -5.53 -0.37 -1.19
CA VAL A 362 -5.72 0.57 -2.30
C VAL A 362 -6.05 1.97 -1.81
N ALA A 363 -6.95 2.13 -0.83
CA ALA A 363 -7.28 3.44 -0.30
C ALA A 363 -6.09 4.10 0.41
N ARG A 364 -5.27 3.30 1.11
CA ARG A 364 -4.03 3.77 1.77
C ARG A 364 -2.94 4.12 0.75
N LEU A 365 -2.84 3.36 -0.33
CA LEU A 365 -1.92 3.64 -1.43
C LEU A 365 -2.31 4.91 -2.18
N GLU A 366 -3.60 5.14 -2.43
CA GLU A 366 -4.10 6.39 -3.02
C GLU A 366 -3.77 7.62 -2.16
N GLU A 367 -3.82 7.49 -0.83
CA GLU A 367 -3.33 8.53 0.07
C GLU A 367 -1.82 8.77 -0.07
N ALA A 368 -1.03 7.70 -0.10
CA ALA A 368 0.42 7.77 -0.30
C ALA A 368 0.78 8.44 -1.64
N TYR A 369 0.12 8.06 -2.74
CA TYR A 369 0.34 8.66 -4.06
C TYR A 369 0.06 10.16 -4.08
N ARG A 370 -0.99 10.64 -3.40
CA ARG A 370 -1.30 12.08 -3.32
C ARG A 370 -0.23 12.86 -2.56
N ARG A 371 0.38 12.24 -1.56
CA ARG A 371 1.46 12.85 -0.76
C ARG A 371 2.81 12.81 -1.45
N GLY A 372 2.92 12.04 -2.54
CA GLY A 372 4.20 11.78 -3.21
C GLY A 372 5.08 10.81 -2.43
N ASP A 373 4.50 10.03 -1.52
CA ASP A 373 5.21 9.09 -0.65
C ASP A 373 5.92 8.01 -1.50
N SER A 374 7.12 7.67 -1.07
CA SER A 374 7.93 6.59 -1.63
C SER A 374 7.47 5.23 -1.11
N ILE A 375 7.25 4.26 -2.00
CA ILE A 375 6.65 2.96 -1.66
C ILE A 375 7.57 1.82 -2.08
N LEU A 376 7.88 0.90 -1.15
CA LEU A 376 8.60 -0.35 -1.44
C LEU A 376 7.67 -1.55 -1.33
N LEU A 377 7.42 -2.23 -2.46
CA LEU A 377 6.67 -3.49 -2.51
C LEU A 377 7.61 -4.69 -2.47
N GLU A 378 7.43 -5.53 -1.46
CA GLU A 378 8.30 -6.66 -1.17
C GLU A 378 7.64 -8.02 -1.48
N GLY A 379 8.10 -8.70 -2.52
CA GLY A 379 7.69 -10.09 -2.81
C GLY A 379 8.31 -11.10 -1.83
N THR A 380 7.73 -12.30 -1.71
CA THR A 380 8.14 -13.33 -0.71
C THR A 380 9.10 -14.41 -1.26
N GLN A 381 9.09 -14.73 -2.55
CA GLN A 381 9.92 -15.80 -3.14
C GLN A 381 10.69 -15.32 -4.38
N GLY A 382 11.22 -16.27 -5.17
CA GLY A 382 11.92 -16.01 -6.42
C GLY A 382 11.13 -16.47 -7.65
N SER A 383 11.47 -15.89 -8.80
CA SER A 383 10.78 -16.06 -10.10
C SER A 383 10.67 -17.53 -10.54
N GLY A 384 11.70 -18.33 -10.26
CA GLY A 384 11.73 -19.77 -10.58
C GLY A 384 10.77 -20.62 -9.74
N LEU A 385 10.17 -20.06 -8.69
CA LEU A 385 9.10 -20.69 -7.90
C LEU A 385 7.70 -20.19 -8.28
N SER A 386 7.55 -19.38 -9.32
CA SER A 386 6.23 -18.93 -9.79
C SER A 386 5.33 -20.12 -10.15
N LEU A 387 4.07 -20.07 -9.73
CA LEU A 387 3.06 -21.08 -10.07
C LEU A 387 2.89 -21.26 -11.59
N PHE A 388 2.97 -20.16 -12.34
CA PHE A 388 2.71 -20.15 -13.78
C PHE A 388 3.98 -20.27 -14.62
N HIS A 389 5.10 -19.76 -14.11
CA HIS A 389 6.33 -19.59 -14.90
C HIS A 389 7.51 -20.41 -14.38
N GLY A 390 7.38 -21.07 -13.24
CA GLY A 390 8.35 -22.02 -12.72
C GLY A 390 8.15 -23.44 -13.26
N LEU A 391 9.02 -24.36 -12.84
CA LEU A 391 8.94 -25.77 -13.21
C LEU A 391 7.91 -26.51 -12.33
N TYR A 392 6.64 -26.43 -12.71
CA TYR A 392 5.54 -27.14 -12.08
C TYR A 392 5.79 -28.67 -12.06
N PRO A 393 5.48 -29.40 -10.96
CA PRO A 393 4.77 -28.97 -9.75
C PRO A 393 5.64 -28.40 -8.63
N HIS A 394 6.95 -28.25 -8.83
CA HIS A 394 7.90 -27.86 -7.78
C HIS A 394 8.02 -26.32 -7.65
N VAL A 395 6.88 -25.69 -7.41
CA VAL A 395 6.67 -24.23 -7.37
C VAL A 395 5.82 -23.85 -6.16
N THR A 396 5.69 -22.56 -5.89
CA THR A 396 4.74 -22.06 -4.88
C THR A 396 3.33 -21.97 -5.47
N SER A 397 2.34 -21.66 -4.64
CA SER A 397 0.92 -21.60 -5.02
C SER A 397 0.52 -20.26 -5.66
N ARG A 398 1.49 -19.41 -6.03
CA ARG A 398 1.28 -18.02 -6.43
C ARG A 398 2.30 -17.59 -7.49
N ASP A 399 2.01 -16.51 -8.20
CA ASP A 399 2.99 -15.88 -9.06
C ASP A 399 3.92 -14.98 -8.23
N THR A 400 5.23 -15.21 -8.36
CA THR A 400 6.27 -14.55 -7.56
C THR A 400 6.97 -13.42 -8.32
N ASN A 401 6.56 -13.17 -9.57
CA ASN A 401 7.06 -12.10 -10.41
C ASN A 401 6.39 -10.76 -10.08
N VAL A 402 6.91 -9.67 -10.64
CA VAL A 402 6.41 -8.30 -10.42
C VAL A 402 4.91 -8.19 -10.69
N ALA A 403 4.41 -8.75 -11.80
CA ALA A 403 2.99 -8.70 -12.13
C ALA A 403 2.11 -9.34 -11.05
N GLY A 404 2.49 -10.52 -10.55
CA GLY A 404 1.83 -11.18 -9.43
C GLY A 404 1.86 -10.34 -8.15
N CYS A 405 3.02 -9.76 -7.81
CA CYS A 405 3.16 -8.91 -6.62
C CYS A 405 2.25 -7.68 -6.69
N LEU A 406 2.20 -7.00 -7.84
CA LEU A 406 1.34 -5.83 -8.06
C LEU A 406 -0.14 -6.19 -7.95
N ALA A 407 -0.56 -7.31 -8.55
CA ALA A 407 -1.93 -7.80 -8.48
C ALA A 407 -2.33 -8.11 -7.03
N GLU A 408 -1.44 -8.72 -6.25
CA GLU A 408 -1.70 -9.02 -4.84
C GLU A 408 -1.73 -7.79 -3.92
N ALA A 409 -1.06 -6.71 -4.32
CA ALA A 409 -1.04 -5.44 -3.58
C ALA A 409 -2.14 -4.45 -4.03
N GLY A 410 -2.78 -4.68 -5.18
CA GLY A 410 -3.72 -3.72 -5.77
C GLY A 410 -3.03 -2.48 -6.37
N ILE A 411 -1.82 -2.65 -6.91
CA ILE A 411 -1.02 -1.57 -7.49
C ILE A 411 -1.08 -1.64 -9.02
N SER A 412 -1.39 -0.53 -9.69
CA SER A 412 -1.33 -0.45 -11.16
C SER A 412 0.12 -0.53 -11.64
N PRO A 413 0.42 -1.27 -12.73
CA PRO A 413 1.75 -1.27 -13.34
C PRO A 413 2.28 0.12 -13.71
N SER A 414 1.41 1.08 -14.01
CA SER A 414 1.80 2.46 -14.32
C SER A 414 2.41 3.23 -13.14
N ARG A 415 2.25 2.72 -11.91
CA ARG A 415 2.81 3.29 -10.68
C ARG A 415 4.25 2.86 -10.41
N VAL A 416 4.74 1.85 -11.14
CA VAL A 416 6.08 1.29 -10.92
C VAL A 416 7.15 2.25 -11.44
N ARG A 417 8.08 2.60 -10.56
CA ARG A 417 9.23 3.43 -10.81
C ARG A 417 10.49 2.59 -11.03
N LYS A 418 10.78 1.66 -10.12
CA LYS A 418 11.92 0.72 -10.25
C LYS A 418 11.53 -0.72 -9.93
N ILE A 419 12.30 -1.63 -10.52
CA ILE A 419 12.21 -3.07 -10.25
C ILE A 419 13.60 -3.55 -9.88
N LEU A 420 13.78 -3.90 -8.60
CA LEU A 420 15.00 -4.46 -8.03
C LEU A 420 14.90 -5.99 -8.04
N MET A 421 15.66 -6.64 -8.92
CA MET A 421 15.70 -8.10 -8.97
C MET A 421 16.94 -8.62 -8.25
N VAL A 422 16.71 -9.36 -7.17
CA VAL A 422 17.77 -9.93 -6.32
C VAL A 422 18.17 -11.30 -6.84
N VAL A 423 19.46 -11.49 -7.07
CA VAL A 423 20.05 -12.76 -7.53
C VAL A 423 21.30 -13.09 -6.71
N ARG A 424 21.59 -14.37 -6.57
CA ARG A 424 22.82 -14.88 -5.95
C ARG A 424 23.67 -15.63 -6.96
N TYR A 425 24.99 -15.62 -6.74
CA TYR A 425 25.95 -16.29 -7.62
C TYR A 425 25.71 -17.81 -7.75
N THR A 426 25.33 -18.47 -6.66
CA THR A 426 25.01 -19.90 -6.67
C THR A 426 23.53 -20.11 -6.36
N PRO A 427 22.65 -20.33 -7.36
CA PRO A 427 21.25 -20.64 -7.09
C PRO A 427 21.11 -21.83 -6.13
N ILE A 428 20.08 -21.78 -5.29
CA ILE A 428 19.80 -22.82 -4.30
C ILE A 428 18.34 -23.27 -4.37
N ARG A 429 18.08 -24.52 -4.01
CA ARG A 429 16.75 -25.06 -3.75
C ARG A 429 16.72 -25.75 -2.39
N VAL A 430 15.54 -25.93 -1.81
CA VAL A 430 15.37 -26.75 -0.59
C VAL A 430 15.82 -28.19 -0.89
N ALA A 431 16.37 -28.91 0.09
CA ALA A 431 16.73 -30.32 -0.09
C ALA A 431 15.55 -31.18 -0.59
N ASN A 432 15.90 -32.30 -1.23
CA ASN A 432 14.94 -33.35 -1.57
C ASN A 432 14.32 -33.92 -0.29
N SER A 433 13.09 -34.41 -0.40
CA SER A 433 12.38 -35.06 0.70
C SER A 433 13.16 -36.29 1.18
N VAL A 434 13.01 -36.62 2.47
CA VAL A 434 13.63 -37.80 3.12
C VAL A 434 13.26 -39.11 2.41
N ASN A 435 12.11 -39.12 1.72
CA ASN A 435 11.61 -40.28 0.98
C ASN A 435 12.05 -40.32 -0.49
N GLY A 436 13.02 -39.50 -0.90
CA GLY A 436 13.58 -39.49 -2.27
C GLY A 436 12.84 -38.58 -3.28
N ASN A 437 11.78 -37.90 -2.88
CA ASN A 437 11.05 -36.96 -3.76
C ASN A 437 11.84 -35.67 -3.97
N THR A 438 11.93 -35.22 -5.23
CA THR A 438 12.72 -34.04 -5.61
C THR A 438 12.06 -32.72 -5.20
N SER A 439 12.86 -31.71 -4.85
CA SER A 439 12.39 -30.33 -4.71
C SER A 439 12.35 -29.57 -6.05
N GLY A 440 12.53 -30.27 -7.17
CA GLY A 440 12.55 -29.73 -8.53
C GLY A 440 13.95 -29.77 -9.16
N LEU A 441 14.02 -29.46 -10.46
CA LEU A 441 15.29 -29.41 -11.19
C LEU A 441 16.17 -28.24 -10.71
N LEU A 442 17.47 -28.50 -10.60
CA LEU A 442 18.55 -27.52 -10.49
C LEU A 442 19.62 -27.97 -11.49
N LYS A 443 19.91 -27.17 -12.52
CA LYS A 443 20.56 -27.65 -13.77
C LYS A 443 22.04 -28.00 -13.58
N HIS A 444 22.72 -27.26 -12.72
CA HIS A 444 24.18 -27.34 -12.53
C HIS A 444 24.51 -27.62 -11.06
N GLU A 445 23.92 -28.68 -10.51
CA GLU A 445 24.12 -29.07 -9.11
C GLU A 445 25.58 -29.32 -8.77
N VAL A 446 25.99 -28.79 -7.61
CA VAL A 446 27.32 -28.95 -7.01
C VAL A 446 27.20 -29.10 -5.50
N THR A 447 28.32 -29.36 -4.85
CA THR A 447 28.45 -29.42 -3.39
C THR A 447 28.84 -28.05 -2.81
N PHE A 448 28.51 -27.82 -1.53
CA PHE A 448 28.96 -26.61 -0.85
C PHE A 448 30.48 -26.60 -0.63
N GLU A 449 31.11 -27.76 -0.59
CA GLU A 449 32.55 -27.94 -0.58
C GLU A 449 33.21 -27.39 -1.84
N GLU A 450 32.68 -27.71 -3.03
CA GLU A 450 33.18 -27.16 -4.30
C GLU A 450 32.97 -25.65 -4.38
N VAL A 451 31.82 -25.14 -3.89
CA VAL A 451 31.56 -23.69 -3.81
C VAL A 451 32.58 -23.02 -2.88
N ALA A 452 32.87 -23.61 -1.73
CA ALA A 452 33.81 -23.09 -0.76
C ALA A 452 35.24 -23.07 -1.31
N ASP A 453 35.67 -24.16 -1.95
CA ASP A 453 36.98 -24.28 -2.60
C ASP A 453 37.16 -23.20 -3.69
N GLN A 454 36.20 -23.05 -4.60
CA GLN A 454 36.25 -22.02 -5.66
C GLN A 454 36.27 -20.59 -5.10
N ALA A 455 35.56 -20.36 -3.99
CA ALA A 455 35.51 -19.06 -3.34
C ALA A 455 36.77 -18.75 -2.51
N GLY A 456 37.51 -19.77 -2.05
CA GLY A 456 38.55 -19.64 -1.04
C GLY A 456 37.97 -19.40 0.36
N ILE A 457 36.84 -20.04 0.68
CA ILE A 457 36.13 -19.95 1.97
C ILE A 457 36.21 -21.31 2.68
N ASP A 458 36.13 -21.33 4.01
CA ASP A 458 35.98 -22.58 4.76
C ASP A 458 34.64 -23.28 4.47
N ALA A 459 34.71 -24.59 4.16
CA ALA A 459 33.53 -25.36 3.75
C ALA A 459 32.49 -25.55 4.86
N ASN A 460 32.91 -25.62 6.13
CA ASN A 460 31.98 -25.71 7.25
C ASN A 460 31.22 -24.39 7.40
N GLU A 461 31.91 -23.26 7.22
CA GLU A 461 31.33 -21.91 7.23
C GLU A 461 30.20 -21.77 6.19
N VAL A 462 30.41 -22.26 4.96
CA VAL A 462 29.39 -22.23 3.90
C VAL A 462 28.19 -23.11 4.25
N LYS A 463 28.43 -24.36 4.68
CA LYS A 463 27.37 -25.31 5.04
C LYS A 463 26.47 -24.82 6.17
N GLU A 464 27.03 -24.18 7.20
CA GLU A 464 26.25 -23.65 8.31
C GLU A 464 25.36 -22.48 7.88
N SER A 465 25.89 -21.59 7.02
CA SER A 465 25.17 -20.41 6.52
C SER A 465 24.02 -20.75 5.56
N GLU A 466 24.06 -21.90 4.92
CA GLU A 466 23.11 -22.31 3.88
C GLU A 466 21.98 -23.21 4.39
N LYS A 467 21.65 -23.14 5.68
CA LYS A 467 20.45 -23.76 6.24
C LYS A 467 19.25 -22.84 6.05
N THR A 468 18.07 -23.43 5.82
CA THR A 468 16.82 -22.64 5.70
C THR A 468 16.47 -21.92 7.02
N SER A 469 15.98 -20.68 6.92
CA SER A 469 15.72 -19.80 8.08
C SER A 469 14.60 -20.31 8.98
N THR A 470 13.55 -20.91 8.41
CA THR A 470 12.37 -21.38 9.16
C THR A 470 12.50 -22.84 9.61
N THR A 471 12.90 -23.75 8.71
CA THR A 471 12.85 -25.20 8.95
C THR A 471 14.22 -25.83 9.19
N ARG A 472 15.32 -25.07 9.09
CA ARG A 472 16.71 -25.53 9.28
C ARG A 472 17.11 -26.73 8.41
N ARG A 473 16.36 -27.01 7.33
CA ARG A 473 16.70 -28.01 6.30
C ARG A 473 17.89 -27.58 5.48
N ASP A 474 18.67 -28.57 5.05
CA ASP A 474 19.76 -28.41 4.08
C ASP A 474 19.23 -27.93 2.73
N ARG A 475 20.13 -27.36 1.93
CA ARG A 475 19.85 -26.84 0.60
C ARG A 475 20.65 -27.62 -0.45
N ARG A 476 20.08 -27.71 -1.65
CA ARG A 476 20.81 -28.04 -2.87
C ARG A 476 21.37 -26.75 -3.45
N VAL A 477 22.57 -26.79 -4.00
CA VAL A 477 23.24 -25.64 -4.60
C VAL A 477 23.68 -25.98 -6.02
N GLY A 478 23.71 -24.98 -6.89
CA GLY A 478 24.19 -25.12 -8.25
C GLY A 478 24.96 -23.89 -8.73
N TRP A 479 25.65 -24.04 -9.86
CA TRP A 479 26.24 -22.91 -10.56
C TRP A 479 25.18 -22.04 -11.24
N PHE A 480 25.53 -20.78 -11.51
CA PHE A 480 24.61 -19.78 -12.03
C PHE A 480 23.93 -20.23 -13.34
N GLU A 481 22.60 -20.17 -13.38
CA GLU A 481 21.80 -20.59 -14.53
C GLU A 481 21.44 -19.38 -15.41
N TRP A 482 22.29 -19.06 -16.39
CA TRP A 482 22.09 -17.92 -17.29
C TRP A 482 20.75 -17.94 -18.06
N GLU A 483 20.32 -19.12 -18.49
CA GLU A 483 19.03 -19.29 -19.18
C GLU A 483 17.85 -18.93 -18.27
N GLN A 484 17.88 -19.39 -17.02
CA GLN A 484 16.85 -19.09 -16.03
C GLN A 484 16.89 -17.60 -15.65
N PHE A 485 18.08 -17.02 -15.49
CA PHE A 485 18.24 -15.61 -15.20
C PHE A 485 17.65 -14.73 -16.32
N ARG A 486 17.92 -15.06 -17.59
CA ARG A 486 17.35 -14.33 -18.73
C ARG A 486 15.82 -14.47 -18.82
N LYS A 487 15.27 -15.64 -18.48
CA LYS A 487 13.82 -15.84 -18.34
C LYS A 487 13.23 -14.96 -17.23
N ALA A 488 13.87 -14.90 -16.05
CA ALA A 488 13.45 -14.02 -14.97
C ALA A 488 13.53 -12.54 -15.36
N CYS A 489 14.56 -12.13 -16.10
CA CYS A 489 14.67 -10.77 -16.65
C CYS A 489 13.52 -10.45 -17.61
N ALA A 490 13.10 -11.40 -18.45
CA ALA A 490 12.00 -11.19 -19.38
C ALA A 490 10.64 -11.04 -18.67
N LEU A 491 10.43 -11.79 -17.58
CA LEU A 491 9.18 -11.74 -16.80
C LEU A 491 9.08 -10.49 -15.92
N ASN A 492 10.21 -10.03 -15.39
CA ASN A 492 10.22 -8.94 -14.40
C ASN A 492 10.69 -7.60 -14.96
N ALA A 493 11.36 -7.57 -16.12
CA ALA A 493 11.92 -6.36 -16.73
C ALA A 493 12.67 -5.46 -15.70
N PRO A 494 13.71 -5.99 -15.03
CA PRO A 494 14.38 -5.28 -13.93
C PRO A 494 14.98 -3.95 -14.42
N THR A 495 14.83 -2.90 -13.61
CA THR A 495 15.58 -1.65 -13.80
C THR A 495 16.95 -1.75 -13.14
N ASP A 496 17.07 -2.59 -12.11
CA ASP A 496 18.24 -2.73 -11.28
C ASP A 496 18.41 -4.20 -10.87
N ILE A 497 19.62 -4.73 -10.98
CA ILE A 497 20.01 -6.03 -10.42
C ILE A 497 20.67 -5.80 -9.06
N VAL A 498 20.34 -6.67 -8.10
CA VAL A 498 21.01 -6.75 -6.81
C VAL A 498 21.73 -8.10 -6.73
N LEU A 499 23.06 -8.08 -6.74
CA LEU A 499 23.87 -9.28 -6.57
C LEU A 499 24.13 -9.54 -5.09
N THR A 500 23.84 -10.74 -4.61
CA THR A 500 24.13 -11.15 -3.23
C THR A 500 25.08 -12.34 -3.16
N PHE A 501 25.64 -12.57 -1.98
CA PHE A 501 26.63 -13.62 -1.74
C PHE A 501 27.85 -13.48 -2.66
N ALA A 502 28.33 -12.25 -2.89
CA ALA A 502 29.50 -12.05 -3.74
C ALA A 502 30.76 -12.70 -3.13
N ASP A 503 30.80 -12.96 -1.82
CA ASP A 503 31.86 -13.76 -1.20
C ASP A 503 31.96 -15.17 -1.79
N TYR A 504 30.88 -15.75 -2.32
CA TYR A 504 30.93 -17.06 -2.97
C TYR A 504 31.57 -17.01 -4.36
N ILE A 505 31.80 -15.83 -4.90
CA ILE A 505 32.66 -15.64 -6.07
C ILE A 505 34.12 -15.58 -5.62
N SER A 506 34.41 -14.87 -4.53
CA SER A 506 35.73 -14.69 -3.91
C SER A 506 35.62 -14.30 -2.45
N ALA A 507 36.34 -14.97 -1.55
CA ALA A 507 36.46 -14.58 -0.15
C ALA A 507 36.99 -13.13 0.01
N GLU A 508 37.84 -12.67 -0.92
CA GLU A 508 38.37 -11.30 -0.96
C GLU A 508 37.27 -10.21 -0.96
N ASN A 509 36.09 -10.51 -1.53
CA ASN A 509 34.96 -9.59 -1.56
C ASN A 509 34.52 -9.13 -0.17
N ARG A 510 34.70 -9.96 0.87
CA ARG A 510 34.31 -9.64 2.26
C ARG A 510 34.94 -8.32 2.77
N SER A 511 36.09 -7.95 2.22
CA SER A 511 36.84 -6.74 2.58
C SER A 511 36.48 -5.51 1.73
N ALA A 512 35.82 -5.70 0.58
CA ALA A 512 35.49 -4.60 -0.32
C ALA A 512 34.47 -3.64 0.31
N ARG A 513 34.62 -2.35 0.07
CA ARG A 513 33.69 -1.29 0.49
C ARG A 513 33.25 -0.42 -0.69
N ARG A 514 33.96 -0.51 -1.81
CA ARG A 514 33.66 0.15 -3.08
C ARG A 514 33.77 -0.83 -4.23
N PHE A 515 33.12 -0.50 -5.35
CA PHE A 515 33.10 -1.36 -6.54
C PHE A 515 34.49 -1.63 -7.13
N ASP A 516 35.37 -0.63 -7.15
CA ASP A 516 36.74 -0.73 -7.66
C ASP A 516 37.66 -1.64 -6.82
N GLN A 517 37.21 -2.03 -5.62
CA GLN A 517 37.92 -2.94 -4.73
C GLN A 517 37.50 -4.41 -4.93
N LEU A 518 36.49 -4.68 -5.76
CA LEU A 518 36.07 -6.03 -6.06
C LEU A 518 37.14 -6.73 -6.93
N PRO A 519 37.42 -8.02 -6.72
CA PRO A 519 38.33 -8.78 -7.57
C PRO A 519 37.84 -8.83 -9.02
N GLY A 520 38.77 -8.91 -9.97
CA GLY A 520 38.46 -8.89 -11.41
C GLY A 520 37.44 -9.95 -11.84
N LYS A 521 37.45 -11.15 -11.23
CA LYS A 521 36.45 -12.20 -11.49
C LYS A 521 35.03 -11.79 -11.09
N THR A 522 34.87 -11.03 -10.01
CA THR A 522 33.57 -10.53 -9.54
C THR A 522 33.08 -9.38 -10.42
N ILE A 523 33.98 -8.47 -10.82
CA ILE A 523 33.65 -7.40 -11.77
C ILE A 523 33.18 -8.00 -13.10
N LYS A 524 33.91 -8.98 -13.65
CA LYS A 524 33.52 -9.66 -14.90
C LYS A 524 32.15 -10.33 -14.80
N PHE A 525 31.87 -11.03 -13.68
CA PHE A 525 30.56 -11.63 -13.47
C PHE A 525 29.43 -10.58 -13.41
N ILE A 526 29.70 -9.43 -12.79
CA ILE A 526 28.76 -8.30 -12.77
C ILE A 526 28.52 -7.77 -14.19
N GLU A 527 29.56 -7.59 -15.00
CA GLU A 527 29.41 -7.15 -16.40
C GLU A 527 28.59 -8.12 -17.24
N GLU A 528 28.76 -9.43 -17.02
CA GLU A 528 27.94 -10.47 -17.67
C GLU A 528 26.48 -10.41 -17.21
N LEU A 529 26.20 -10.21 -15.92
CA LEU A 529 24.85 -9.97 -15.41
C LEU A 529 24.21 -8.74 -16.05
N GLU A 530 24.96 -7.63 -16.12
CA GLU A 530 24.46 -6.37 -16.71
C GLU A 530 24.13 -6.55 -18.19
N THR A 531 24.99 -7.26 -18.92
CA THR A 531 24.79 -7.58 -20.34
C THR A 531 23.59 -8.50 -20.54
N VAL A 532 23.46 -9.57 -19.76
CA VAL A 532 22.34 -10.50 -19.92
C VAL A 532 21.03 -9.88 -19.45
N ALA A 533 21.02 -9.05 -18.41
CA ALA A 533 19.82 -8.38 -17.91
C ALA A 533 19.39 -7.20 -18.80
N GLN A 534 20.34 -6.53 -19.44
CA GLN A 534 20.19 -5.19 -20.01
C GLN A 534 19.82 -4.15 -18.94
N ALA A 535 20.36 -4.34 -17.73
CA ALA A 535 20.11 -3.49 -16.56
C ALA A 535 21.36 -3.47 -15.67
N PRO A 536 21.70 -2.33 -15.02
CA PRO A 536 22.86 -2.23 -14.15
C PRO A 536 22.74 -3.12 -12.91
N VAL A 537 23.86 -3.59 -12.37
CA VAL A 537 23.94 -4.14 -11.02
C VAL A 537 24.13 -2.98 -10.06
N SER A 538 23.04 -2.53 -9.44
CA SER A 538 23.03 -1.32 -8.64
C SER A 538 23.46 -1.55 -7.19
N LEU A 539 23.29 -2.76 -6.67
CA LEU A 539 23.69 -3.14 -5.31
C LEU A 539 24.46 -4.46 -5.34
N VAL A 540 25.53 -4.55 -4.55
CA VAL A 540 26.32 -5.78 -4.38
C VAL A 540 26.47 -6.08 -2.90
N ASN A 541 25.84 -7.15 -2.43
CA ASN A 541 26.09 -7.68 -1.09
C ASN A 541 27.34 -8.56 -1.10
N ILE A 542 28.32 -8.17 -0.28
CA ILE A 542 29.64 -8.79 -0.23
C ILE A 542 29.75 -9.94 0.77
N ARG A 543 28.83 -10.01 1.74
CA ARG A 543 28.70 -11.09 2.74
C ARG A 543 27.40 -10.92 3.52
N PHE A 544 26.90 -11.99 4.11
CA PHE A 544 25.87 -11.90 5.16
C PHE A 544 26.53 -11.96 6.55
N PRO A 545 26.09 -11.14 7.52
CA PRO A 545 26.55 -11.23 8.91
C PRO A 545 26.22 -12.61 9.51
N ARG A 546 27.21 -13.23 10.18
CA ARG A 546 27.14 -14.65 10.58
C ARG A 546 26.92 -14.87 12.08
N GLU A 547 27.33 -13.95 12.96
CA GLU A 547 27.15 -14.05 14.42
C GLU A 547 26.42 -12.85 15.04
N ALA A 548 25.62 -13.11 16.08
CA ALA A 548 24.92 -12.08 16.86
C ALA A 548 25.86 -11.26 17.79
N SER A 549 27.05 -11.79 18.07
CA SER A 549 28.07 -11.23 18.97
C SER A 549 29.07 -10.28 18.29
N GLU A 550 29.22 -10.35 16.97
CA GLU A 550 30.06 -9.42 16.23
C GLU A 550 29.36 -8.06 16.11
N ARG A 551 30.07 -6.96 16.39
CA ARG A 551 29.56 -5.60 16.11
C ARG A 551 29.09 -5.58 14.65
N PHE A 552 27.78 -5.46 14.42
CA PHE A 552 27.17 -5.50 13.10
C PHE A 552 27.86 -4.49 12.16
N ASP A 553 28.75 -4.98 11.31
CA ASP A 553 29.26 -4.22 10.19
C ASP A 553 28.12 -4.12 9.17
N LEU A 554 27.29 -3.10 9.32
CA LEU A 554 26.15 -2.84 8.42
C LEU A 554 26.59 -2.48 6.99
N ARG A 555 27.89 -2.33 6.72
CA ARG A 555 28.44 -2.09 5.37
C ARG A 555 28.72 -3.39 4.64
N THR A 556 27.73 -4.28 4.59
CA THR A 556 27.74 -5.50 3.75
C THR A 556 27.20 -5.28 2.34
N LEU A 557 26.72 -4.08 2.02
CA LEU A 557 26.20 -3.70 0.71
C LEU A 557 27.03 -2.56 0.12
N ILE A 558 27.53 -2.78 -1.10
CA ILE A 558 28.12 -1.73 -1.94
C ILE A 558 26.98 -1.16 -2.79
N ASP A 559 26.72 0.14 -2.63
CA ASP A 559 25.70 0.87 -3.39
C ASP A 559 26.31 1.63 -4.57
N ARG A 560 25.96 1.23 -5.79
CA ARG A 560 26.41 1.84 -7.06
C ARG A 560 25.39 2.82 -7.65
N ARG A 561 24.19 2.98 -7.06
CA ARG A 561 23.11 3.81 -7.61
C ARG A 561 23.54 5.26 -7.87
N ASN A 562 24.34 5.83 -6.96
CA ASN A 562 24.88 7.19 -7.10
C ASN A 562 26.02 7.29 -8.13
N TRP A 563 26.77 6.21 -8.34
CA TRP A 563 27.91 6.19 -9.26
C TRP A 563 27.47 6.11 -10.72
N THR A 564 26.45 5.29 -11.02
CA THR A 564 25.85 5.18 -12.35
C THR A 564 25.20 6.49 -12.79
N THR A 565 24.60 7.23 -11.85
CA THR A 565 24.01 8.55 -12.11
C THR A 565 25.09 9.57 -12.49
N GLN A 566 26.22 9.61 -11.78
CA GLN A 566 27.34 10.48 -12.13
C GLN A 566 28.00 10.09 -13.46
N LYS A 567 28.09 8.79 -13.78
CA LYS A 567 28.63 8.31 -15.06
C LYS A 567 27.73 8.74 -16.23
N ARG A 568 26.41 8.53 -16.12
CA ARG A 568 25.43 8.99 -17.13
C ARG A 568 25.42 10.50 -17.31
N LEU A 569 25.54 11.27 -16.22
CA LEU A 569 25.65 12.73 -16.31
C LEU A 569 26.95 13.17 -17.00
N LYS A 570 28.07 12.48 -16.75
CA LYS A 570 29.35 12.74 -17.44
C LYS A 570 29.32 12.36 -18.92
N GLU A 571 28.70 11.23 -19.27
CA GLU A 571 28.51 10.79 -20.65
C GLU A 571 27.54 11.73 -21.41
N ALA A 572 26.44 12.14 -20.79
CA ALA A 572 25.53 13.15 -21.38
C ALA A 572 26.23 14.51 -21.58
N ALA A 573 27.09 14.91 -20.64
CA ALA A 573 27.91 16.11 -20.77
C ALA A 573 29.01 16.00 -21.84
N SER A 574 29.48 14.79 -22.17
CA SER A 574 30.44 14.57 -23.26
C SER A 574 29.79 14.48 -24.64
N PHE A 575 28.48 14.24 -24.73
CA PHE A 575 27.71 14.33 -25.97
C PHE A 575 27.24 15.76 -26.28
N MET A 576 27.32 16.67 -25.30
CA MET A 576 26.99 18.10 -25.45
C MET A 576 28.22 19.00 -25.66
N ARG A 577 29.42 18.41 -25.74
CA ARG A 577 30.66 19.06 -26.20
C ARG A 577 31.08 18.42 -27.51
#